data_AF-A0AAW2PPA8-F1
#
_entry.id   AF-A0AAW2PPA8-F1
#
_cell.length_a   1.000
_cell.length_b   1.000
_cell.length_c   1.000
_cell.angle_alpha   90.00
_cell.angle_beta   90.00
_cell.angle_gamma   90.00
#
_symmetry.space_group_name_H-M   'P 1'
#
loop_
_entity.id
_entity.type
_entity.pdbx_description
1 polymer ?
#
loop_
_entity_poly.entity_id
_entity_poly.type
_entity_poly.pdbx_seq_one_letter_code
_entity_poly.pdbx_strand_id
1 'polypeptide(L)'
;MDAKITFLHGDLEEQTYMEQPNGFTQPGHEHLVCKLKKSLDGLKESPRQRYKQFDSYMLQIRCKQCEYDCCVYIKSFDDGSSIFLLLYVDDMLVAAKNMHDVLL
;
A
#
# COMPACT_ATOMS: atom_id res chain seq x y z
N MET A 1 -4.47 -4.56 11.40
CA MET A 1 -4.88 -5.40 10.25
C MET A 1 -3.65 -5.64 9.40
N ASP A 2 -3.39 -6.86 8.93
CA ASP A 2 -2.16 -7.21 8.21
C ASP A 2 -2.44 -7.18 6.69
N ALA A 3 -1.86 -6.22 5.96
CA ALA A 3 -2.20 -5.89 4.57
C ALA A 3 -1.43 -6.75 3.53
N LYS A 4 -0.96 -7.94 3.90
CA LYS A 4 -0.02 -8.77 3.12
C LYS A 4 -0.44 -9.15 1.69
N ILE A 5 -1.72 -9.16 1.35
CA ILE A 5 -2.20 -9.62 0.03
C ILE A 5 -1.97 -8.56 -1.08
N THR A 6 -1.85 -7.28 -0.73
CA THR A 6 -1.83 -6.19 -1.72
C THR A 6 -0.53 -6.12 -2.54
N PHE A 7 0.60 -6.61 -2.01
CA PHE A 7 1.91 -6.43 -2.64
C PHE A 7 2.15 -7.26 -3.90
N LEU A 8 1.53 -8.43 -4.02
CA LEU A 8 1.68 -9.30 -5.20
C LEU A 8 0.91 -8.78 -6.43
N HIS A 9 0.08 -7.75 -6.26
CA HIS A 9 -0.83 -7.26 -7.30
C HIS A 9 -0.65 -5.77 -7.66
N GLY A 10 0.21 -5.04 -6.96
CA GLY A 10 0.52 -3.65 -7.28
C GLY A 10 1.08 -3.51 -8.70
N ASP A 11 0.60 -2.49 -9.42
CA ASP A 11 1.21 -2.12 -10.69
C ASP A 11 2.63 -1.59 -10.49
N LEU A 12 3.44 -1.56 -11.53
CA LEU A 12 4.77 -0.98 -11.49
C LEU A 12 4.72 0.39 -12.16
N GLU A 13 5.01 1.46 -11.42
CA GLU A 13 5.13 2.80 -12.01
C GLU A 13 6.36 2.89 -12.93
N GLU A 14 7.44 2.19 -12.59
CA GLU A 14 8.70 2.17 -13.34
C GLU A 14 9.03 0.78 -13.91
N GLN A 15 9.80 0.74 -15.00
CA GLN A 15 10.26 -0.52 -15.57
C GLN A 15 11.34 -1.15 -14.68
N THR A 16 10.91 -2.09 -13.83
CA THR A 16 11.81 -2.82 -12.94
C THR A 16 12.26 -4.13 -13.58
N TYR A 17 13.57 -4.41 -13.47
CA TYR A 17 14.20 -5.64 -13.92
C TYR A 17 14.87 -6.33 -12.74
N MET A 18 14.95 -7.67 -12.78
CA MET A 18 15.68 -8.46 -11.81
C MET A 18 16.51 -9.54 -12.50
N GLU A 19 17.53 -10.04 -11.80
CA GLU A 19 18.28 -11.21 -12.24
C GLU A 19 17.37 -12.42 -12.43
N GLN A 20 17.78 -13.31 -13.33
CA GLN A 20 17.04 -14.54 -13.56
C GLN A 20 17.05 -15.43 -12.30
N PRO A 21 15.90 -15.95 -11.87
CA PRO A 21 15.85 -16.87 -10.75
C PRO A 21 16.57 -18.19 -11.07
N ASN A 22 17.10 -18.83 -10.03
CA ASN A 22 17.79 -20.12 -10.16
C ASN A 22 16.87 -21.14 -10.87
N GLY A 23 17.40 -21.77 -11.93
CA GLY A 23 16.66 -22.74 -12.75
C GLY A 23 15.98 -22.16 -13.99
N PHE A 24 15.99 -20.83 -14.19
CA PHE A 24 15.50 -20.19 -15.43
C PHE A 24 16.62 -19.85 -16.42
N THR A 25 17.86 -19.75 -15.93
CA THR A 25 19.03 -19.41 -16.76
C THR A 25 19.37 -20.56 -17.71
N GLN A 26 19.48 -20.25 -19.01
CA GLN A 26 19.90 -21.20 -20.05
C GLN A 26 21.31 -20.89 -20.54
N PRO A 27 22.09 -21.90 -20.99
CA PRO A 27 23.43 -21.68 -21.54
C PRO A 27 23.42 -20.64 -22.66
N GLY A 28 24.26 -19.61 -22.55
CA GLY A 28 24.35 -18.50 -23.51
C GLY A 28 23.34 -17.36 -23.27
N HIS A 29 22.43 -17.51 -22.31
CA HIS A 29 21.42 -16.52 -21.93
C HIS A 29 21.60 -15.99 -20.50
N GLU A 30 22.78 -16.19 -19.90
CA GLU A 30 23.09 -15.80 -18.52
C GLU A 30 22.98 -14.29 -18.29
N HIS A 31 23.22 -13.50 -19.33
CA HIS A 31 23.17 -12.04 -19.31
C HIS A 31 21.74 -11.46 -19.38
N LEU A 32 20.72 -12.30 -19.61
CA LEU A 32 19.34 -11.83 -19.67
C LEU A 32 18.81 -11.50 -18.26
N VAL A 33 17.82 -10.63 -18.22
CA VAL A 33 17.12 -10.20 -17.01
C VAL A 33 15.62 -10.37 -17.18
N CYS A 34 14.93 -10.60 -16.06
CA CYS A 34 13.47 -10.69 -16.04
C CYS A 34 12.87 -9.30 -15.86
N LYS A 35 11.96 -8.91 -16.76
CA LYS A 35 11.12 -7.72 -16.57
C LYS A 35 9.95 -8.06 -15.66
N LEU A 36 9.84 -7.34 -14.54
CA LEU A 36 8.70 -7.50 -13.65
C LEU A 36 7.46 -6.85 -14.28
N LYS A 37 6.32 -7.54 -14.18
CA LYS A 37 5.01 -7.04 -14.64
C LYS A 37 4.14 -6.52 -13.49
N LYS A 38 4.45 -6.92 -12.26
CA LYS A 38 3.77 -6.59 -11.00
C LYS A 38 4.81 -6.38 -9.91
N SER A 39 4.47 -5.60 -8.89
CA SER A 39 5.31 -5.45 -7.71
C SER A 39 5.49 -6.78 -7.00
N LEU A 40 6.67 -6.98 -6.42
CA LEU A 40 6.96 -8.07 -5.51
C LEU A 40 7.16 -7.52 -4.10
N ASP A 41 6.87 -8.36 -3.11
CA ASP A 41 7.27 -8.09 -1.74
C ASP A 41 8.79 -7.85 -1.66
N GLY A 42 9.19 -6.82 -0.90
CA GLY A 42 10.60 -6.50 -0.70
C GLY A 42 11.25 -5.64 -1.79
N LEU A 43 10.55 -5.26 -2.87
CA LEU A 43 11.05 -4.19 -3.73
C LEU A 43 11.08 -2.87 -2.95
N LYS A 44 12.13 -2.08 -3.16
CA LYS A 44 12.30 -0.76 -2.52
C LYS A 44 11.11 0.17 -2.74
N GLU A 45 10.41 0.02 -3.86
CA GLU A 45 9.26 0.86 -4.22
C GLU A 45 7.93 0.41 -3.63
N SER A 46 7.85 -0.85 -3.19
CA SER A 46 6.63 -1.48 -2.72
C SER A 46 5.94 -0.63 -1.62
N PRO A 47 6.62 -0.17 -0.55
CA PRO A 47 5.99 0.64 0.50
C PRO A 47 5.39 1.95 -0.04
N ARG A 48 6.06 2.60 -0.99
CA ARG A 48 5.60 3.87 -1.59
C ARG A 48 4.35 3.66 -2.43
N GLN A 49 4.31 2.60 -3.21
CA GLN A 49 3.15 2.25 -4.03
C GLN A 49 1.92 1.91 -3.17
N ARG A 50 2.13 1.18 -2.07
CA ARG A 50 1.05 0.91 -1.11
C ARG A 50 0.51 2.20 -0.52
N TYR A 51 1.40 3.11 -0.09
CA TYR A 51 0.97 4.41 0.44
C TYR A 51 0.13 5.18 -0.59
N LYS A 52 0.53 5.23 -1.86
CA LYS A 52 -0.24 5.90 -2.92
C LYS A 52 -1.62 5.30 -3.13
N GLN A 53 -1.73 3.97 -3.16
CA GLN A 53 -3.01 3.27 -3.30
C GLN A 53 -3.92 3.54 -2.09
N PHE A 54 -3.33 3.49 -0.89
CA PHE A 54 -4.03 3.77 0.35
C PHE A 54 -4.53 5.21 0.42
N ASP A 55 -3.66 6.19 0.16
CA ASP A 55 -3.98 7.61 0.11
C ASP A 55 -5.12 7.90 -0.89
N SER A 56 -4.99 7.36 -2.11
CA SER A 56 -6.05 7.48 -3.13
C SER A 56 -7.39 6.91 -2.65
N TYR A 57 -7.37 5.74 -2.00
CA TYR A 57 -8.59 5.14 -1.44
C TYR A 57 -9.17 5.97 -0.30
N MET A 58 -8.34 6.46 0.62
CA MET A 58 -8.75 7.33 1.74
C MET A 58 -9.43 8.59 1.24
N LEU A 59 -8.90 9.22 0.19
CA LEU A 59 -9.50 10.39 -0.44
C LEU A 59 -10.85 10.05 -1.10
N GLN A 60 -10.97 8.88 -1.75
CA GLN A 60 -12.23 8.42 -2.36
C GLN A 60 -13.34 8.25 -1.32
N ILE A 61 -13.04 7.72 -0.13
CA ILE A 61 -14.00 7.56 0.96
C ILE A 61 -14.21 8.84 1.79
N ARG A 62 -13.69 9.98 1.30
CA ARG A 62 -13.79 11.32 1.90
C ARG A 62 -13.11 11.47 3.26
N CYS A 63 -12.08 10.67 3.52
CA CYS A 63 -11.17 10.96 4.63
C CYS A 63 -10.30 12.17 4.28
N LYS A 64 -9.96 12.97 5.30
CA LYS A 64 -9.02 14.07 5.19
C LYS A 64 -7.70 13.68 5.87
N GLN A 65 -6.58 13.94 5.23
CA GLN A 65 -5.28 13.80 5.86
C GLN A 65 -5.12 14.85 6.97
N CYS A 66 -4.50 14.47 8.08
CA CYS A 66 -4.19 15.37 9.18
C CYS A 66 -3.08 16.34 8.78
N GLU A 67 -3.21 17.61 9.17
CA GLU A 67 -2.22 18.65 8.88
C GLU A 67 -0.90 18.48 9.66
N TYR A 68 -0.96 17.79 10.79
CA TYR A 68 0.19 17.60 11.68
C TYR A 68 0.95 16.30 11.41
N ASP A 69 0.29 15.30 10.82
CA ASP A 69 0.88 13.98 10.55
C ASP A 69 0.27 13.36 9.27
N CYS A 70 1.09 13.17 8.24
CA CYS A 70 0.66 12.62 6.95
C CYS A 70 0.24 11.14 7.00
N CYS A 71 0.60 10.43 8.08
CA CYS A 71 0.19 9.06 8.30
C CYS A 71 -1.22 8.95 8.92
N VAL A 72 -1.82 10.07 9.34
CA VAL A 72 -3.14 10.12 9.99
C VAL A 72 -4.20 10.63 9.03
N TYR A 73 -5.30 9.90 8.93
CA TYR A 73 -6.50 10.25 8.19
C TYR A 73 -7.69 10.35 9.15
N ILE A 74 -8.53 11.34 8.93
CA ILE A 74 -9.67 11.66 9.77
C ILE A 74 -10.92 11.69 8.91
N LYS A 75 -11.95 10.94 9.31
CA LYS A 75 -13.28 11.01 8.73
C LYS A 75 -14.25 11.50 9.79
N SER A 76 -14.85 12.66 9.55
CA SER A 76 -15.88 13.24 10.43
C SER A 76 -17.26 12.98 9.85
N PHE A 77 -18.21 12.71 10.74
CA PHE A 77 -19.61 12.46 10.40
C PHE A 77 -20.51 13.61 10.88
N ASP A 78 -21.72 13.68 10.33
CA ASP A 78 -22.67 14.76 10.61
C ASP A 78 -23.17 14.76 12.06
N ASP A 79 -23.12 13.61 12.74
CA ASP A 79 -23.48 13.46 14.15
C ASP A 79 -22.34 13.90 15.11
N GLY A 80 -21.23 14.42 14.56
CA GLY A 80 -20.06 14.84 15.31
C GLY A 80 -19.13 13.71 15.73
N SER A 81 -19.40 12.45 15.35
CA SER A 81 -18.46 11.35 15.53
C SER A 81 -17.31 11.46 14.53
N SER A 82 -16.20 10.75 14.81
CA SER A 82 -15.04 10.71 13.91
C SER A 82 -14.30 9.38 14.02
N ILE A 83 -13.70 8.98 12.90
CA ILE A 83 -12.74 7.87 12.81
C ILE A 83 -11.37 8.44 12.52
N PHE A 84 -10.38 7.92 13.23
CA PHE A 84 -8.97 8.17 13.00
C PHE A 84 -8.34 6.90 12.45
N LEU A 85 -7.67 7.00 11.31
CA LEU A 85 -6.89 5.94 10.71
C LEU A 85 -5.43 6.37 10.69
N LEU A 86 -4.57 5.56 11.30
CA LEU A 86 -3.13 5.76 11.27
C LEU A 86 -2.48 4.60 10.52
N LEU A 87 -1.70 4.92 9.50
CA LEU A 87 -0.92 3.96 8.73
C LEU A 87 0.55 4.04 9.14
N TYR A 88 1.11 2.95 9.63
CA TYR A 88 2.52 2.84 9.95
C TYR A 88 3.15 1.64 9.26
N VAL A 89 3.81 1.89 8.12
CA VAL A 89 4.47 0.88 7.28
C VAL A 89 3.51 -0.22 6.82
N ASP A 90 3.43 -1.32 7.57
CA ASP A 90 2.59 -2.49 7.31
C ASP A 90 1.36 -2.57 8.21
N ASP A 91 1.34 -1.78 9.29
CA ASP A 91 0.27 -1.77 10.28
C ASP A 91 -0.71 -0.62 10.07
N MET A 92 -1.99 -0.92 10.27
CA MET A 92 -3.06 0.08 10.31
C MET A 92 -3.75 0.04 11.67
N LEU A 93 -3.78 1.20 12.32
CA LEU A 93 -4.54 1.45 13.54
C LEU A 93 -5.80 2.23 13.17
N VAL A 94 -6.95 1.76 13.67
CA VAL A 94 -8.23 2.45 13.52
C VAL A 94 -8.77 2.76 14.91
N ALA A 95 -9.07 4.02 15.17
CA ALA A 95 -9.68 4.48 16.41
C ALA A 95 -10.99 5.21 16.09
N ALA A 96 -12.08 4.78 16.73
CA ALA A 96 -13.39 5.38 16.57
C ALA A 96 -14.12 5.37 17.92
N LYS A 97 -15.11 6.25 18.07
CA LYS A 97 -15.94 6.31 19.27
C LYS A 97 -16.90 5.12 19.36
N ASN A 98 -17.49 4.71 18.24
CA ASN A 98 -18.40 3.58 18.19
C ASN A 98 -17.89 2.52 17.23
N MET A 99 -18.16 1.25 17.55
CA MET A 99 -17.77 0.13 16.70
C MET A 99 -18.49 0.12 15.35
N HIS A 100 -19.70 0.69 15.28
CA HIS A 100 -20.45 0.85 14.04
C HIS A 100 -19.75 1.73 13.01
N ASP A 101 -18.91 2.65 13.47
CA ASP A 101 -18.21 3.59 12.59
C ASP A 101 -16.99 2.91 11.92
N VAL A 102 -16.49 1.81 12.47
CA VAL A 102 -15.27 1.11 12.02
C VAL A 102 -15.50 0.26 10.75
N LEU A 103 -16.76 0.10 10.30
CA LEU A 103 -17.09 -0.58 9.05
C LEU A 103 -16.86 0.36 7.85
N LEU A 104 -15.60 0.47 7.45
CA LEU A 104 -15.18 1.08 6.17
C LEU A 104 -15.39 0.14 4.99
#